data_AF-A0A378BGC7-F1
#
_entry.id   AF-A0A378BGC7-F1
#
_cell.length_a   1.000
_cell.length_b   1.000
_cell.length_c   1.000
_cell.angle_alpha   90.00
_cell.angle_beta   90.00
_cell.angle_gamma   90.00
#
_symmetry.space_group_name_H-M   'P 1'
#
loop_
_entity.id
_entity.type
_entity.pdbx_description
1 polymer ?
#
loop_
_entity_poly.entity_id
_entity_poly.type
_entity_poly.pdbx_seq_one_letter_code
_entity_poly.pdbx_strand_id
1 'polypeptide(L)'
;MWRRCRLSSKAGRKCWPRGASALDAVTEAVRLLEECPLFNAGMGAVFTRDQTHELDACVMDGYSLQAGAVAGVKHLRNPVLAARLVLEKSPHVLLIGEGAENFAISHGMARVDNDLFSTPERLLQLQEAKAGGEIILDHHAAPLDERQKWAPSARWRSIWPAIWRRRPPPAA
;
A
#
# COMPACT_ATOMS: atom_id res chain seq x y z
N MET A 1 -9.23 -0.30 -12.87
CA MET A 1 -9.37 0.14 -11.46
C MET A 1 -10.23 -0.75 -10.53
N TRP A 2 -11.33 -1.38 -10.97
CA TRP A 2 -12.27 -2.04 -10.02
C TRP A 2 -12.06 -3.53 -9.72
N ARG A 3 -11.65 -4.34 -10.70
CA ARG A 3 -11.51 -5.81 -10.68
C ARG A 3 -10.31 -6.46 -9.85
N ARG A 4 -9.45 -5.71 -9.14
CA ARG A 4 -8.15 -6.01 -8.43
C ARG A 4 -8.22 -5.34 -7.06
N CYS A 5 -8.84 -4.16 -6.95
CA CYS A 5 -9.63 -3.79 -5.76
C CYS A 5 -10.63 -4.90 -5.44
N ARG A 6 -11.35 -5.46 -6.42
CA ARG A 6 -12.22 -6.63 -6.23
C ARG A 6 -11.45 -7.90 -5.86
N LEU A 7 -10.17 -8.05 -6.22
CA LEU A 7 -9.32 -9.16 -5.76
C LEU A 7 -8.82 -8.92 -4.34
N SER A 8 -8.43 -7.70 -3.96
CA SER A 8 -8.11 -7.30 -2.58
C SER A 8 -9.35 -7.44 -1.68
N SER A 9 -10.52 -6.97 -2.12
CA SER A 9 -11.80 -7.18 -1.43
C SER A 9 -12.24 -8.66 -1.39
N LYS A 10 -11.89 -9.48 -2.39
CA LYS A 10 -12.17 -10.93 -2.38
C LYS A 10 -11.15 -11.73 -1.58
N ALA A 11 -9.89 -11.30 -1.54
CA ALA A 11 -8.82 -11.81 -0.71
C ALA A 11 -9.13 -11.55 0.76
N GLY A 12 -9.48 -10.30 1.09
CA GLY A 12 -9.98 -9.92 2.41
C GLY A 12 -11.19 -10.76 2.82
N ARG A 13 -12.16 -11.01 1.93
CA ARG A 13 -13.33 -11.86 2.23
C ARG A 13 -13.02 -13.37 2.33
N LYS A 14 -12.02 -13.89 1.63
CA LYS A 14 -11.71 -15.35 1.58
C LYS A 14 -10.65 -15.79 2.60
N CYS A 15 -9.76 -14.88 3.00
CA CYS A 15 -8.78 -15.09 4.06
C CYS A 15 -9.28 -14.52 5.39
N TRP A 16 -10.60 -14.58 5.64
CA TRP A 16 -11.21 -14.05 6.85
C TRP A 16 -11.21 -15.13 7.94
N PRO A 17 -10.27 -15.13 8.90
CA PRO A 17 -10.48 -15.90 10.12
C PRO A 17 -11.74 -15.34 10.80
N ARG A 18 -12.65 -16.23 11.21
CA ARG A 18 -13.84 -15.82 11.98
C ARG A 18 -13.37 -15.01 13.19
N GLY A 19 -13.72 -13.71 13.24
CA GLY A 19 -13.38 -12.81 14.35
C GLY A 19 -12.40 -11.67 14.03
N ALA A 20 -11.87 -11.54 12.80
CA ALA A 20 -11.04 -10.37 12.44
C ALA A 20 -11.85 -9.06 12.50
N SER A 21 -11.23 -7.98 12.99
CA SER A 21 -11.88 -6.66 13.06
C SER A 21 -11.95 -6.00 11.68
N ALA A 22 -12.86 -5.03 11.51
CA ALA A 22 -12.89 -4.21 10.30
C ALA A 22 -11.57 -3.45 10.10
N LEU A 23 -10.93 -3.06 11.20
CA LEU A 23 -9.64 -2.37 11.21
C LEU A 23 -8.52 -3.24 10.63
N ASP A 24 -8.47 -4.52 11.00
CA ASP A 24 -7.47 -5.47 10.46
C ASP A 24 -7.69 -5.71 8.97
N ALA A 25 -8.94 -5.81 8.55
CA ALA A 25 -9.29 -6.03 7.15
C ALA A 25 -8.85 -4.86 6.25
N VAL A 26 -9.10 -3.62 6.66
CA VAL A 26 -8.67 -2.45 5.89
C VAL A 26 -7.15 -2.27 5.93
N THR A 27 -6.52 -2.54 7.07
CA THR A 27 -5.06 -2.48 7.22
C THR A 27 -4.38 -3.44 6.24
N GLU A 28 -4.81 -4.71 6.20
CA GLU A 28 -4.23 -5.70 5.29
C GLU A 28 -4.55 -5.40 3.82
N ALA A 29 -5.76 -4.92 3.52
CA ALA A 29 -6.11 -4.54 2.16
C ALA A 29 -5.22 -3.41 1.62
N VAL A 30 -4.93 -2.40 2.44
CA VAL A 30 -4.03 -1.29 2.07
C VAL A 30 -2.58 -1.77 2.01
N ARG A 31 -2.12 -2.60 2.95
CA ARG A 31 -0.78 -3.19 2.90
C ARG A 31 -0.55 -3.92 1.57
N LEU A 32 -1.53 -4.69 1.09
CA LEU A 32 -1.45 -5.36 -0.21
C LEU A 32 -1.45 -4.39 -1.41
N LEU A 33 -2.06 -3.21 -1.27
CA LEU A 33 -2.00 -2.15 -2.27
C LEU A 33 -0.64 -1.48 -2.28
N GLU A 34 -0.05 -1.22 -1.11
CA GLU A 34 1.32 -0.69 -0.96
C GLU A 34 2.40 -1.65 -1.49
N GLU A 35 2.15 -2.96 -1.44
CA GLU A 35 3.04 -3.99 -2.02
C GLU A 35 2.92 -4.08 -3.55
N CYS A 36 1.95 -3.40 -4.15
CA CYS A 36 1.65 -3.52 -5.56
C CYS A 36 2.20 -2.31 -6.33
N PRO A 37 3.27 -2.47 -7.15
CA PRO A 37 3.98 -1.37 -7.84
C PRO A 37 3.14 -0.57 -8.84
N LEU A 38 1.93 -1.03 -9.11
CA LEU A 38 0.97 -0.40 -10.03
C LEU A 38 0.12 0.69 -9.37
N PHE A 39 0.20 0.82 -8.04
CA PHE A 39 -0.49 1.85 -7.28
C PHE A 39 0.50 2.88 -6.78
N ASN A 40 0.04 4.12 -6.63
CA ASN A 40 0.82 5.19 -6.03
C ASN A 40 0.71 5.11 -4.49
N ALA A 41 1.27 4.06 -3.91
CA ALA A 41 1.35 3.85 -2.46
C ALA A 41 2.44 2.82 -2.19
N GLY A 42 3.29 3.05 -1.18
CA GLY A 42 4.41 2.15 -0.89
C GLY A 42 5.29 1.93 -2.12
N MET A 43 5.45 0.68 -2.56
CA MET A 43 6.19 0.38 -3.79
C MET A 43 5.42 0.93 -5.00
N GLY A 44 6.09 1.69 -5.86
CA GLY A 44 5.43 2.38 -6.98
C GLY A 44 4.87 3.76 -6.62
N ALA A 45 5.26 4.31 -5.46
CA ALA A 45 5.01 5.69 -5.11
C ALA A 45 5.64 6.66 -6.12
N VAL A 46 4.98 7.80 -6.31
CA VAL A 46 5.51 8.89 -7.12
C VAL A 46 6.78 9.47 -6.51
N PHE A 47 7.57 10.13 -7.36
CA PHE A 47 8.75 10.86 -6.94
C PHE A 47 8.40 12.29 -6.56
N THR A 48 9.11 12.81 -5.56
CA THR A 48 9.20 14.25 -5.29
C THR A 48 10.01 14.95 -6.38
N ARG A 49 10.03 16.29 -6.35
CA ARG A 49 10.90 17.10 -7.21
C ARG A 49 12.38 16.65 -7.13
N ASP A 50 12.80 16.27 -5.94
CA ASP A 50 14.19 15.93 -5.61
C ASP A 50 14.52 14.46 -5.90
N GLN A 51 13.64 13.75 -6.63
CA GLN A 51 13.80 12.34 -7.01
C GLN A 51 13.85 11.38 -5.82
N THR A 52 13.14 11.71 -4.74
CA THR A 52 12.97 10.84 -3.57
C THR A 52 11.51 10.44 -3.42
N HIS A 53 11.21 9.54 -2.48
CA HIS A 53 9.85 9.16 -2.10
C HIS A 53 9.52 9.65 -0.69
N GLU A 54 8.35 10.27 -0.55
CA GLU A 54 7.74 10.67 0.72
C GLU A 54 6.35 10.04 0.78
N LEU A 55 6.11 9.24 1.82
CA LEU A 55 4.91 8.42 1.94
C LEU A 55 4.05 8.88 3.12
N ASP A 56 2.75 8.81 2.91
CA ASP A 56 1.73 9.16 3.90
C ASP A 56 0.72 8.02 4.01
N ALA A 57 0.22 7.78 5.23
CA ALA A 57 -0.89 6.86 5.46
C ALA A 57 -1.65 7.18 6.73
N CYS A 58 -2.93 6.81 6.75
CA CYS A 58 -3.78 6.92 7.93
C CYS A 58 -4.71 5.72 8.08
N VAL A 59 -5.14 5.47 9.31
CA VAL A 59 -6.15 4.48 9.65
C VAL A 59 -7.00 5.01 10.81
N MET A 60 -8.30 4.71 10.78
CA MET A 60 -9.26 5.12 11.80
C MET A 60 -10.16 3.96 12.18
N ASP A 61 -10.37 3.77 13.47
CA ASP A 61 -11.38 2.87 14.00
C ASP A 61 -12.70 3.62 14.20
N GLY A 62 -13.73 3.20 13.45
CA GLY A 62 -15.06 3.80 13.54
C GLY A 62 -15.82 3.47 14.83
N TYR A 63 -15.40 2.44 15.58
CA TYR A 63 -16.04 2.08 16.84
C TYR A 63 -15.55 2.95 18.01
N SER A 64 -14.23 3.05 18.19
CA SER A 64 -13.62 3.86 19.26
C SER A 64 -13.38 5.32 18.89
N LEU A 65 -13.52 5.68 17.60
CA LEU A 65 -13.14 6.98 17.03
C LEU A 65 -11.64 7.32 17.13
N GLN A 66 -10.80 6.35 17.49
CA GLN A 66 -9.35 6.51 17.51
C GLN A 66 -8.78 6.49 16.08
N ALA A 67 -7.70 7.24 15.87
CA ALA A 67 -7.01 7.34 14.59
C ALA A 67 -5.50 7.34 14.78
N GLY A 68 -4.79 6.85 13.78
CA GLY A 68 -3.35 6.91 13.69
C GLY A 68 -2.92 7.22 12.26
N ALA A 69 -1.87 8.03 12.11
CA ALA A 69 -1.39 8.50 10.84
C ALA A 69 0.11 8.76 10.87
N VAL A 70 0.73 8.60 9.71
CA VAL A 70 2.11 8.99 9.44
C VAL A 70 2.19 9.84 8.17
N ALA A 71 3.09 10.81 8.15
CA ALA A 71 3.34 11.61 6.95
C ALA A 71 4.83 11.91 6.73
N GLY A 72 5.22 12.06 5.47
CA GLY A 72 6.60 12.37 5.06
C GLY A 72 7.62 11.30 5.46
N VAL A 73 7.20 10.05 5.61
CA VAL A 73 8.12 8.94 5.93
C VAL A 73 8.77 8.42 4.66
N LYS A 74 10.06 8.10 4.75
CA LYS A 74 10.93 7.74 3.61
C LYS A 74 11.49 6.34 3.71
N HIS A 75 11.51 5.75 4.91
CA HIS A 75 12.23 4.50 5.20
C HIS A 75 11.34 3.39 5.78
N LEU A 76 10.02 3.46 5.57
CA LEU A 76 9.07 2.46 6.07
C LEU A 76 8.36 1.79 4.89
N ARG A 77 8.55 0.46 4.74
CA ARG A 77 8.01 -0.32 3.62
C ARG A 77 6.48 -0.18 3.48
N ASN A 78 5.77 -0.25 4.61
CA ASN A 78 4.31 -0.22 4.67
C ASN A 78 3.84 0.90 5.61
N PRO A 79 3.66 2.13 5.10
CA PRO A 79 3.17 3.27 5.88
C PRO A 79 1.86 2.99 6.64
N VAL A 80 0.93 2.19 6.10
CA VAL A 80 -0.32 1.85 6.82
C VAL A 80 -0.06 1.07 8.12
N LEU A 81 0.98 0.24 8.17
CA LEU A 81 1.33 -0.47 9.40
C LEU A 81 1.92 0.50 10.44
N ALA A 82 2.67 1.51 10.00
CA ALA A 82 3.16 2.56 10.88
C ALA A 82 2.00 3.41 11.43
N ALA A 83 1.04 3.78 10.59
CA ALA A 83 -0.19 4.45 11.01
C ALA A 83 -0.98 3.61 12.03
N ARG A 84 -1.04 2.29 11.84
CA ARG A 84 -1.65 1.36 12.81
C ARG A 84 -0.89 1.31 14.14
N LEU A 85 0.44 1.34 14.12
CA LEU A 85 1.25 1.44 15.33
C LEU A 85 1.01 2.76 16.08
N VAL A 86 0.85 3.88 15.36
CA VAL A 86 0.50 5.17 15.98
C VAL A 86 -0.83 5.07 16.73
N LEU A 87 -1.84 4.46 16.11
CA LEU A 87 -3.15 4.23 16.72
C LEU A 87 -3.06 3.36 18.00
N GLU A 88 -2.28 2.27 17.97
CA GLU A 88 -2.28 1.26 19.03
C GLU A 88 -1.23 1.48 20.13
N LYS A 89 -0.13 2.16 19.83
CA LYS A 89 1.07 2.22 20.68
C LYS A 89 1.49 3.65 21.05
N SER A 90 0.70 4.65 20.67
CA SER A 90 0.97 6.04 21.04
C SER A 90 -0.30 6.74 21.54
N PRO A 91 -0.16 7.81 22.33
CA PRO A 91 -1.28 8.68 22.68
C PRO A 91 -1.59 9.73 21.59
N HIS A 92 -0.88 9.69 20.45
CA HIS A 92 -0.95 10.70 19.40
C HIS A 92 -1.72 10.18 18.18
N VAL A 93 -2.23 11.11 17.36
CA VAL A 93 -2.95 10.78 16.12
C VAL A 93 -2.04 10.81 14.90
N LEU A 94 -1.09 11.76 14.83
CA LEU A 94 -0.22 11.96 13.67
C LEU A 94 1.23 12.11 14.12
N LEU A 95 2.13 11.31 13.53
CA LEU A 95 3.57 11.50 13.61
C LEU A 95 4.13 11.77 12.21
N ILE A 96 5.20 12.56 12.09
CA ILE A 96 5.77 12.92 10.79
C ILE A 96 7.28 12.69 10.72
N GLY A 97 7.78 12.48 9.50
CA GLY A 97 9.20 12.43 9.17
C GLY A 97 9.99 11.42 10.01
N GLU A 98 11.22 11.77 10.36
CA GLU A 98 12.13 10.91 11.13
C GLU A 98 11.57 10.50 12.50
N GLY A 99 10.76 11.36 13.14
CA GLY A 99 10.10 11.03 14.40
C GLY A 99 9.14 9.85 14.27
N ALA A 100 8.35 9.83 13.20
CA ALA A 100 7.47 8.71 12.88
C ALA A 100 8.25 7.43 12.55
N GLU A 101 9.35 7.56 11.80
CA GLU A 101 10.22 6.43 11.45
C GLU A 101 10.86 5.80 12.69
N ASN A 102 11.44 6.62 13.56
CA ASN A 102 12.07 6.15 14.79
C ASN A 102 11.06 5.45 15.70
N PHE A 103 9.86 6.01 15.82
CA PHE A 103 8.76 5.37 16.55
C PHE A 103 8.36 4.02 15.95
N ALA A 104 8.18 3.93 14.63
CA ALA A 104 7.82 2.69 13.97
C ALA A 104 8.92 1.61 14.12
N ILE A 105 10.19 2.02 13.97
CA ILE A 105 11.37 1.14 14.12
C ILE A 105 11.51 0.65 15.56
N SER A 106 11.29 1.51 16.56
CA SER A 106 11.33 1.09 17.97
C SER A 106 10.25 0.07 18.33
N HIS A 107 9.19 -0.01 17.52
CA HIS A 107 8.11 -1.00 17.64
C HIS A 107 8.27 -2.18 16.67
N GLY A 108 9.46 -2.36 16.08
CA GLY A 108 9.84 -3.56 15.34
C GLY A 108 9.67 -3.47 13.82
N MET A 109 9.33 -2.31 13.24
CA MET A 109 9.36 -2.15 11.78
C MET A 109 10.80 -2.08 11.26
N ALA A 110 11.05 -2.73 10.12
CA ALA A 110 12.35 -2.65 9.46
C ALA A 110 12.51 -1.29 8.75
N ARG A 111 13.69 -0.68 8.91
CA ARG A 111 14.13 0.44 8.09
C ARG A 111 14.48 -0.08 6.70
N VAL A 112 13.92 0.53 5.66
CA VAL A 112 14.24 0.23 4.26
C VAL A 112 14.88 1.42 3.58
N ASP A 113 15.63 1.16 2.51
CA ASP A 113 16.15 2.20 1.64
C ASP A 113 15.00 2.87 0.86
N ASN A 114 15.15 4.17 0.56
CA ASN A 114 14.15 4.93 -0.20
C ASN A 114 14.04 4.42 -1.65
N ASP A 115 15.13 3.92 -2.22
CA ASP A 115 15.18 3.39 -3.58
C ASP A 115 14.30 2.13 -3.75
N LEU A 116 13.90 1.48 -2.64
CA LEU A 116 12.96 0.35 -2.66
C LEU A 116 11.64 0.72 -3.36
N PHE A 117 11.19 1.97 -3.22
CA PHE A 117 9.89 2.41 -3.74
C PHE A 117 9.93 2.78 -5.23
N SER A 118 11.13 2.95 -5.78
CA SER A 118 11.33 3.41 -7.15
C SER A 118 10.90 2.38 -8.18
N THR A 119 10.21 2.84 -9.22
CA THR A 119 10.00 2.05 -10.44
C THR A 119 10.38 2.85 -11.69
N PRO A 120 10.87 2.21 -12.76
CA PRO A 120 11.27 2.91 -13.99
C PRO A 120 10.14 3.76 -14.56
N GLU A 121 8.90 3.30 -14.45
CA GLU A 121 7.75 3.99 -15.00
C GLU A 121 7.41 5.26 -14.24
N ARG A 122 7.56 5.27 -12.90
CA ARG A 122 7.38 6.48 -12.10
C ARG A 122 8.49 7.50 -12.33
N LEU A 123 9.71 7.04 -12.59
CA LEU A 123 10.82 7.92 -12.91
C LEU A 123 10.60 8.63 -14.25
N LEU A 124 10.12 7.89 -15.27
CA LEU A 124 9.77 8.47 -16.56
C LEU A 124 8.66 9.54 -16.40
N GLN A 125 7.63 9.26 -15.61
CA GLN A 125 6.56 10.23 -15.33
C GLN A 125 7.09 11.53 -14.70
N LEU A 126 8.06 11.44 -13.79
CA LEU A 126 8.71 12.63 -13.21
C LEU A 126 9.48 13.42 -14.27
N GLN A 127 10.20 12.74 -15.16
CA GLN A 127 10.96 13.38 -16.23
C GLN A 127 10.04 14.13 -17.20
N GLU A 128 8.92 13.51 -17.58
CA GLU A 128 7.87 14.14 -18.40
C GLU A 128 7.27 15.36 -17.69
N ALA A 129 6.95 15.27 -16.40
CA ALA A 129 6.44 16.39 -15.61
C ALA A 129 7.44 17.56 -15.53
N LYS A 130 8.72 17.26 -15.31
CA LYS A 130 9.79 18.27 -15.29
C LYS A 130 9.97 18.96 -16.64
N ALA A 131 9.82 18.23 -17.75
CA ALA A 131 9.91 18.78 -19.09
C ALA A 131 8.70 19.65 -19.45
N GLY A 132 7.49 19.29 -18.98
CA GLY A 132 6.26 20.04 -19.21
C GLY A 132 6.10 21.29 -18.35
N GLY A 133 6.82 21.41 -17.22
CA GLY A 133 6.65 22.52 -16.28
C GLY A 133 5.31 22.51 -15.53
N GLU A 134 4.58 21.41 -15.59
CA GLU A 134 3.24 21.24 -15.02
C GLU A 134 3.23 20.23 -13.86
N ILE A 135 2.34 20.43 -12.90
CA ILE A 135 2.03 19.42 -11.87
C ILE A 135 1.20 18.33 -12.54
N ILE A 136 1.86 17.24 -12.95
CA ILE A 136 1.17 16.07 -13.51
C ILE A 136 0.69 15.18 -12.36
N LEU A 137 -0.63 15.05 -12.23
CA LEU A 137 -1.23 14.07 -11.33
C LEU A 137 -0.99 12.65 -11.86
N ASP A 138 -0.82 11.69 -10.95
CA ASP A 138 -0.50 10.28 -11.24
C ASP A 138 -1.61 9.51 -11.98
N HIS A 139 -2.73 10.18 -12.26
CA HIS A 139 -3.86 9.66 -13.05
C HIS A 139 -3.95 10.27 -14.46
N HIS A 140 -3.07 11.22 -14.81
CA HIS A 140 -3.08 11.94 -16.09
C HIS A 140 -1.92 11.57 -17.03
N ALA A 141 -0.78 11.10 -16.51
CA ALA A 141 0.31 10.59 -17.33
C ALA A 141 -0.10 9.26 -18.00
N ALA A 142 0.39 9.02 -19.24
CA ALA A 142 0.04 7.88 -20.07
C ALA A 142 -0.11 6.58 -19.25
N PRO A 143 -1.20 5.82 -19.43
CA PRO A 143 -1.54 4.75 -18.51
C PRO A 143 -0.42 3.70 -18.56
N LEU A 144 0.21 3.46 -17.41
CA LEU A 144 0.73 2.13 -17.10
C LEU A 144 -0.31 1.15 -17.61
N ASP A 145 0.03 0.30 -18.59
CA ASP A 145 -0.95 -0.49 -19.34
C ASP A 145 -1.98 -1.08 -18.38
N GLU A 146 -3.21 -0.59 -18.44
CA GLU A 146 -4.24 -0.94 -17.48
C GLU A 146 -4.58 -2.43 -17.53
N ARG A 147 -4.25 -3.10 -18.64
CA ARG A 147 -4.37 -4.55 -18.80
C ARG A 147 -3.29 -5.28 -18.00
N GLN A 148 -2.08 -4.75 -17.96
CA GLN A 148 -0.99 -5.20 -17.07
C GLN A 148 -1.27 -4.85 -15.60
N LYS A 149 -1.88 -3.69 -15.33
CA LYS A 149 -2.43 -3.29 -14.01
C LYS A 149 -3.43 -4.32 -13.47
N TRP A 150 -4.11 -5.03 -14.38
CA TRP A 150 -5.13 -6.02 -14.09
C TRP A 150 -4.75 -7.49 -14.31
N ALA A 151 -3.62 -7.75 -14.95
CA ALA A 151 -3.22 -9.09 -15.31
C ALA A 151 -2.80 -9.87 -14.04
N PRO A 152 -3.21 -11.14 -13.90
CA PRO A 152 -2.63 -12.01 -12.89
C PRO A 152 -1.21 -12.34 -13.36
N SER A 153 -0.20 -11.56 -12.95
CA SER A 153 1.19 -11.90 -13.27
C SER A 153 1.55 -13.23 -12.59
N ALA A 154 2.37 -14.04 -13.27
CA ALA A 154 2.71 -15.41 -12.86
C ALA A 154 3.32 -15.49 -11.44
N ARG A 155 3.88 -14.38 -10.94
CA ARG A 155 4.42 -14.24 -9.57
C ARG A 155 3.35 -14.37 -8.47
N TRP A 156 2.07 -14.13 -8.77
CA TRP A 156 0.99 -14.23 -7.77
C TRP A 156 0.48 -15.67 -7.55
N ARG A 157 0.82 -16.63 -8.42
CA ARG A 157 0.42 -18.03 -8.24
C ARG A 157 1.17 -18.74 -7.10
N SER A 158 2.39 -18.33 -6.79
CA SER A 158 3.22 -18.92 -5.73
C SER A 158 2.89 -18.40 -4.33
N ILE A 159 2.23 -17.25 -4.21
CA ILE A 159 1.76 -16.70 -2.92
C ILE A 159 0.40 -17.29 -2.53
N TRP A 160 -0.33 -17.87 -3.51
CA TRP A 160 -1.70 -18.36 -3.37
C TRP A 160 -1.96 -19.90 -3.35
N PRO A 161 -1.02 -20.85 -3.12
CA PRO A 161 -1.32 -22.28 -3.31
C PRO A 161 -2.31 -22.87 -2.30
N ALA A 162 -2.46 -22.30 -1.10
CA ALA A 162 -3.24 -22.94 -0.03
C ALA A 162 -4.76 -22.85 -0.22
N ILE A 163 -5.27 -22.02 -1.13
CA ILE A 163 -6.71 -21.63 -1.15
C ILE A 163 -7.49 -22.20 -2.36
N TRP A 164 -6.84 -22.86 -3.32
CA TRP A 164 -7.49 -23.23 -4.60
C TRP A 164 -7.29 -24.69 -5.07
N ARG A 165 -7.36 -25.69 -4.18
CA ARG A 165 -7.84 -27.01 -4.64
C ARG A 165 -9.37 -26.94 -4.74
N ARG A 166 -9.88 -26.69 -5.95
CA ARG A 166 -11.32 -26.78 -6.27
C ARG A 166 -11.82 -28.17 -5.84
N ARG A 167 -12.74 -28.25 -4.88
CA ARG A 167 -13.60 -29.44 -4.77
C ARG A 167 -14.51 -29.48 -6.00
N PRO A 168 -14.69 -30.62 -6.67
CA PRO A 168 -15.67 -30.74 -7.74
C PRO A 168 -17.09 -30.51 -7.17
N PRO A 169 -18.01 -29.96 -7.97
CA PRO A 169 -19.39 -29.72 -7.53
C PRO A 169 -20.10 -31.04 -7.20
N PRO A 170 -21.04 -31.05 -6.24
CA PRO A 170 -21.80 -32.25 -5.91
C PRO A 170 -22.68 -32.66 -7.09
N ALA A 171 -22.72 -33.96 -7.37
CA ALA A 171 -23.62 -34.55 -8.35
C ALA A 171 -25.07 -34.40 -7.88
N ALA A 172 -25.96 -34.07 -8.82
CA ALA A 172 -27.41 -34.03 -8.63
C ALA A 172 -28.01 -35.43 -8.50
#